data_AF-A2DG98-F1
#
_entry.id   AF-A2DG98-F1
#
_cell.length_a   1.000
_cell.length_b   1.000
_cell.length_c   1.000
_cell.angle_alpha   90.00
_cell.angle_beta   90.00
_cell.angle_gamma   90.00
#
_symmetry.space_group_name_H-M   'P 1'
#
loop_
_entity.id
_entity.type
_entity.pdbx_description
1 polymer ?
#
loop_
_entity_poly.entity_id
_entity_poly.type
_entity_poly.pdbx_seq_one_letter_code
_entity_poly.pdbx_strand_id
1 'polypeptide(L)'
;MEKAPNKRVSKEVKEDVNRIEQLKLKFIVIRMWFTCGETPPQSVKITIFGVLALIFAAFKVGTNCYKSIRYLDHKTPQNYALLVTTIFIVVPSLYILFISFCCWRRIAGYDWWMIPHLT
;
A
#
# COMPACT_ATOMS: atom_id res chain seq x y z
N MET A 1 33.79 -49.09 4.43
CA MET A 1 32.32 -48.98 4.26
C MET A 1 32.00 -47.52 3.96
N GLU A 2 31.93 -47.19 2.67
CA GLU A 2 31.70 -45.85 2.16
C GLU A 2 30.21 -45.51 2.31
N LYS A 3 29.87 -44.54 3.17
CA LYS A 3 28.48 -44.11 3.37
C LYS A 3 27.99 -43.43 2.10
N ALA A 4 27.15 -44.10 1.32
CA ALA A 4 26.45 -43.53 0.18
C ALA A 4 25.74 -42.22 0.62
N PRO A 5 26.10 -41.05 0.07
CA PRO A 5 25.49 -39.80 0.47
C PRO A 5 24.05 -39.73 -0.05
N ASN A 6 23.13 -40.07 0.85
CA ASN A 6 21.91 -39.32 1.15
C ASN A 6 21.18 -38.66 -0.05
N LYS A 7 20.61 -39.49 -0.94
CA LYS A 7 19.68 -39.08 -2.01
C LYS A 7 18.50 -38.21 -1.51
N ARG A 8 18.14 -38.25 -0.22
CA ARG A 8 17.08 -37.42 0.36
C ARG A 8 17.55 -35.97 0.53
N VAL A 9 18.75 -35.76 1.06
CA VAL A 9 19.36 -34.41 1.19
C VAL A 9 19.51 -33.74 -0.18
N SER A 10 19.87 -34.50 -1.22
CA SER A 10 19.93 -33.97 -2.59
C SER A 10 18.58 -33.49 -3.15
N LYS A 11 17.45 -34.07 -2.69
CA LYS A 11 16.11 -33.68 -3.16
C LYS A 11 15.60 -32.45 -2.42
N GLU A 12 15.77 -32.39 -1.10
CA GLU A 12 15.39 -31.25 -0.27
C GLU A 12 16.15 -29.98 -0.70
N VAL A 13 17.47 -30.08 -0.90
CA VAL A 13 18.29 -28.96 -1.39
C VAL A 13 17.83 -28.48 -2.77
N LYS A 14 17.40 -29.39 -3.66
CA LYS A 14 16.86 -29.01 -4.98
C LYS A 14 15.50 -28.31 -4.86
N GLU A 15 14.66 -28.72 -3.92
CA GLU A 15 13.36 -28.09 -3.69
C GLU A 15 13.52 -26.67 -3.13
N ASP A 16 14.44 -26.47 -2.18
CA ASP A 16 14.72 -25.16 -1.58
C ASP A 16 15.31 -24.18 -2.60
N VAL A 17 16.25 -24.62 -3.44
CA VAL A 17 16.80 -23.81 -4.53
C VAL A 17 15.69 -23.36 -5.48
N ASN A 18 14.79 -24.28 -5.86
CA ASN A 18 13.68 -23.97 -6.77
C ASN A 18 12.66 -23.00 -6.14
N ARG A 19 12.39 -23.09 -4.83
CA ARG A 19 11.56 -22.11 -4.10
C ARG A 19 12.18 -20.72 -4.08
N ILE A 20 13.49 -20.63 -3.85
CA ILE A 20 14.23 -19.35 -3.85
C ILE A 20 14.19 -18.72 -5.24
N GLU A 21 14.39 -19.52 -6.30
CA GLU A 21 14.30 -19.03 -7.68
C GLU A 21 12.89 -18.53 -8.04
N GLN A 22 11.84 -19.24 -7.62
CA GLN A 22 10.45 -18.81 -7.78
C GLN A 22 10.15 -17.49 -7.05
N LEU A 23 10.67 -17.32 -5.82
CA LEU A 23 10.53 -16.07 -5.07
C LEU A 23 11.25 -14.91 -5.77
N LYS A 24 12.47 -15.14 -6.28
CA LYS A 24 13.22 -14.14 -7.04
C LYS A 24 12.49 -13.72 -8.32
N LEU A 25 11.95 -14.69 -9.07
CA LEU A 25 11.15 -14.44 -10.27
C LEU A 25 9.91 -13.60 -9.96
N LYS A 26 9.14 -13.95 -8.91
CA LYS A 26 7.99 -13.15 -8.48
C LYS A 26 8.39 -11.73 -8.12
N PHE A 27 9.50 -11.54 -7.41
CA PHE A 27 10.00 -10.22 -7.05
C PHE A 27 10.40 -9.39 -8.28
N ILE A 28 11.08 -10.00 -9.27
CA ILE A 28 11.46 -9.34 -10.52
C ILE A 28 10.21 -8.90 -11.31
N VAL A 29 9.22 -9.79 -11.43
CA VAL A 29 7.95 -9.48 -12.12
C VAL A 29 7.24 -8.31 -11.43
N ILE A 30 7.13 -8.33 -10.10
CA ILE A 30 6.54 -7.22 -9.33
C ILE A 30 7.30 -5.92 -9.58
N ARG A 31 8.63 -5.94 -9.54
CA ARG A 31 9.46 -4.75 -9.77
C ARG A 31 9.28 -4.20 -11.19
N MET A 32 9.31 -5.06 -12.20
CA MET A 32 9.07 -4.66 -13.59
C MET A 32 7.68 -4.06 -13.76
N TRP A 33 6.70 -4.61 -13.04
CA TRP A 33 5.33 -4.10 -13.03
C TRP A 33 5.22 -2.69 -12.45
N PHE A 34 6.05 -2.34 -11.46
CA PHE A 34 6.14 -0.96 -10.96
C PHE A 34 6.89 0.00 -11.90
N THR A 35 7.86 -0.48 -12.70
CA THR A 35 8.66 0.41 -13.56
C THR A 35 8.02 0.81 -14.89
N CYS A 36 6.98 0.10 -15.34
CA CYS A 36 6.39 0.29 -16.67
C CYS A 36 5.26 1.33 -16.75
N GLY A 37 5.09 2.19 -15.76
CA GLY A 37 4.00 3.17 -15.76
C GLY A 37 4.44 4.59 -16.12
N GLU A 38 3.48 5.44 -16.47
CA GLU A 38 3.73 6.85 -16.77
C GLU A 38 4.11 7.66 -15.54
N THR A 39 5.02 8.62 -15.72
CA THR A 39 5.36 9.55 -14.64
C THR A 39 4.22 10.56 -14.48
N PRO A 40 3.64 10.73 -13.27
CA PRO A 40 2.61 11.74 -13.04
C PRO A 40 3.13 13.15 -13.32
N PRO A 41 2.28 14.08 -13.79
CA PRO A 41 2.66 15.49 -13.90
C PRO A 41 2.96 16.10 -12.53
N GLN A 42 3.75 17.17 -12.50
CA GLN A 42 4.30 17.73 -11.25
C GLN A 42 3.21 18.18 -10.26
N SER A 43 2.12 18.77 -10.74
CA SER A 43 0.94 19.17 -9.93
C SER A 43 0.25 17.97 -9.26
N VAL A 44 0.17 16.84 -9.96
CA VAL A 44 -0.41 15.59 -9.44
C VAL A 44 0.53 14.94 -8.42
N LYS A 45 1.85 15.01 -8.60
CA LYS A 45 2.80 14.51 -7.59
C LYS A 45 2.58 15.17 -6.23
N ILE A 46 2.48 16.50 -6.21
CA ILE A 46 2.23 17.27 -4.98
C ILE A 46 0.93 16.80 -4.32
N THR A 47 -0.11 16.59 -5.13
CA THR A 47 -1.41 16.08 -4.66
C THR A 47 -1.28 14.68 -4.07
N ILE A 48 -0.60 13.74 -4.74
CA ILE A 48 -0.37 12.38 -4.24
C ILE A 48 0.40 12.40 -2.91
N PHE A 49 1.48 13.19 -2.83
CA PHE A 49 2.25 13.33 -1.58
C PHE A 49 1.42 13.96 -0.46
N GLY A 50 0.62 14.98 -0.76
CA GLY A 50 -0.30 15.62 0.20
C GLY A 50 -1.36 14.64 0.71
N VAL A 51 -1.95 13.85 -0.18
CA VAL A 51 -2.94 12.81 0.15
C VAL A 51 -2.31 11.72 1.02
N LEU A 52 -1.09 11.28 0.72
CA LEU A 52 -0.36 10.31 1.56
C LEU A 52 -0.09 10.87 2.96
N ALA A 53 0.34 12.13 3.06
CA ALA A 53 0.55 12.80 4.34
C ALA A 53 -0.76 12.92 5.15
N LEU A 54 -1.86 13.26 4.48
CA LEU A 54 -3.21 13.34 5.06
C LEU A 54 -3.67 11.98 5.60
N ILE A 55 -3.49 10.90 4.84
CA ILE A 55 -3.81 9.53 5.29
C ILE A 55 -2.99 9.18 6.53
N PHE A 56 -1.69 9.47 6.52
CA PHE A 56 -0.82 9.16 7.66
C PHE A 56 -1.24 9.95 8.92
N ALA A 57 -1.56 11.24 8.76
CA ALA A 57 -2.05 12.08 9.84
C ALA A 57 -3.41 11.57 10.37
N ALA A 58 -4.36 11.28 9.47
CA ALA A 58 -5.68 10.77 9.83
C ALA A 58 -5.58 9.40 10.54
N PHE A 59 -4.67 8.53 10.11
CA PHE A 59 -4.42 7.25 10.75
C PHE A 59 -3.86 7.40 12.17
N LYS A 60 -2.93 8.34 12.38
CA LYS A 60 -2.39 8.65 13.70
C LYS A 60 -3.48 9.18 14.64
N VAL A 61 -4.30 10.12 14.16
CA VAL A 61 -5.43 10.66 14.93
C VAL A 61 -6.45 9.57 15.25
N GLY A 62 -6.88 8.78 14.25
CA GLY A 62 -7.83 7.69 14.43
C GLY A 62 -7.36 6.63 15.42
N THR A 63 -6.08 6.26 15.37
CA THR A 63 -5.48 5.31 16.33
C THR A 63 -5.49 5.87 17.76
N ASN A 64 -5.20 7.15 17.93
CA ASN A 64 -5.23 7.80 19.24
C ASN A 64 -6.66 7.92 19.77
N CYS A 65 -7.63 8.28 18.93
CA CYS A 65 -9.05 8.32 19.29
C CYS A 65 -9.56 6.92 19.66
N TYR A 66 -9.23 5.89 18.90
CA TYR A 66 -9.61 4.51 19.20
C TYR A 66 -9.05 4.03 20.55
N LYS A 67 -7.76 4.32 20.83
CA LYS A 67 -7.16 4.04 22.14
C LYS A 67 -7.89 4.81 23.24
N SER A 68 -8.17 6.10 23.04
CA SER A 68 -8.89 6.91 24.02
C SER A 68 -10.28 6.33 24.31
N ILE A 69 -11.07 5.95 23.30
CA ILE A 69 -12.41 5.36 23.49
C ILE A 69 -12.35 4.02 24.25
N ARG A 70 -11.31 3.22 24.02
CA ARG A 70 -11.15 1.88 24.63
C ARG A 70 -10.63 1.93 26.07
N TYR A 71 -9.78 2.90 26.41
CA TYR A 71 -9.09 2.96 27.71
C TYR A 71 -9.59 4.07 28.64
N LEU A 72 -10.20 5.14 28.11
CA LEU A 72 -10.78 6.24 28.87
C LEU A 72 -12.29 6.23 28.61
N ASP A 73 -13.04 5.93 29.66
CA ASP A 73 -14.50 5.83 29.76
C ASP A 73 -15.29 6.57 28.65
N HIS A 74 -16.25 5.87 28.02
CA HIS A 74 -16.99 6.14 26.76
C HIS A 74 -17.73 7.50 26.61
N LYS A 75 -17.43 8.52 27.43
CA LYS A 75 -18.29 9.69 27.65
C LYS A 75 -17.97 10.93 26.82
N THR A 76 -16.98 10.90 25.93
CA THR A 76 -16.67 12.05 25.06
C THR A 76 -17.23 11.87 23.65
N PRO A 77 -18.39 12.47 23.32
CA PRO A 77 -18.95 12.43 21.95
C PRO A 77 -17.99 13.00 20.89
N GLN A 78 -17.05 13.85 21.32
CA GLN A 78 -15.97 14.40 20.48
C GLN A 78 -15.05 13.32 19.88
N ASN A 79 -14.78 12.24 20.61
CA ASN A 79 -13.90 11.17 20.13
C ASN A 79 -14.56 10.36 18.99
N TYR A 80 -15.87 10.14 19.07
CA TYR A 80 -16.65 9.52 17.99
C TYR A 80 -16.72 10.43 16.76
N ALA A 81 -16.95 11.73 16.94
CA ALA A 81 -16.95 12.70 15.85
C ALA A 81 -15.60 12.78 15.14
N LEU A 82 -14.49 12.75 15.88
CA LEU A 82 -13.14 12.69 15.31
C LEU A 82 -12.90 11.38 14.55
N LEU A 83 -13.32 10.24 15.10
CA LEU A 83 -13.19 8.94 14.42
C LEU A 83 -13.99 8.92 13.10
N VAL A 84 -15.22 9.40 13.09
CA VAL A 84 -16.03 9.54 11.86
C VAL A 84 -15.35 10.47 10.86
N THR A 85 -14.83 11.62 11.30
CA THR A 85 -14.09 12.55 10.45
C THR A 85 -12.85 11.88 9.82
N THR A 86 -12.13 11.03 10.56
CA THR A 86 -10.99 10.31 9.97
C THR A 86 -11.39 9.37 8.84
N ILE A 87 -12.57 8.73 8.92
CA ILE A 87 -13.09 7.89 7.84
C ILE A 87 -13.41 8.75 6.61
N PHE A 88 -14.07 9.89 6.81
CA PHE A 88 -14.39 10.83 5.73
C PHE A 88 -13.16 11.45 5.07
N ILE A 89 -12.01 11.50 5.73
CA ILE A 89 -10.74 11.95 5.13
C ILE A 89 -10.04 10.78 4.42
N VAL A 90 -9.98 9.60 5.05
CA VAL A 90 -9.21 8.45 4.54
C VAL A 90 -9.86 7.85 3.30
N VAL A 91 -11.18 7.68 3.27
CA VAL A 91 -11.88 7.05 2.13
C VAL A 91 -11.67 7.81 0.81
N PRO A 92 -11.94 9.12 0.70
CA PRO A 92 -11.66 9.85 -0.54
C PRO A 92 -10.17 9.92 -0.86
N SER A 93 -9.30 9.96 0.16
CA SER A 93 -7.85 9.92 -0.03
C SER A 93 -7.40 8.60 -0.69
N LEU A 94 -7.94 7.47 -0.24
CA LEU A 94 -7.68 6.17 -0.85
C LEU A 94 -8.23 6.09 -2.29
N TYR A 95 -9.38 6.72 -2.55
CA TYR A 95 -9.92 6.82 -3.90
C TYR A 95 -9.00 7.60 -4.85
N ILE A 96 -8.43 8.73 -4.41
CA ILE A 96 -7.45 9.49 -5.19
C ILE A 96 -6.19 8.66 -5.46
N LEU A 97 -5.69 7.91 -4.47
CA LEU A 97 -4.55 7.00 -4.66
C LEU A 97 -4.88 5.87 -5.63
N PHE A 98 -6.09 5.34 -5.59
CA PHE A 98 -6.56 4.33 -6.52
C PHE A 98 -6.59 4.85 -7.96
N ILE A 99 -7.19 6.02 -8.20
CA ILE A 99 -7.15 6.67 -9.53
C ILE A 99 -5.71 6.91 -9.95
N SER A 100 -4.87 7.46 -9.07
CA SER A 100 -3.45 7.71 -9.36
C SER A 100 -2.72 6.45 -9.80
N PHE A 101 -3.03 5.32 -9.17
CA PHE A 101 -2.50 4.02 -9.55
C PHE A 101 -3.03 3.53 -10.90
N CYS A 102 -4.34 3.70 -11.16
CA CYS A 102 -4.95 3.36 -12.44
C CYS A 102 -4.34 4.19 -13.60
N CYS A 103 -4.14 5.49 -13.40
CA CYS A 103 -3.48 6.38 -14.36
C CYS A 103 -2.02 5.97 -14.58
N TRP A 104 -1.27 5.67 -13.50
CA TRP A 104 0.10 5.19 -13.59
C TRP A 104 0.19 3.91 -14.44
N ARG A 105 -0.79 3.01 -14.31
CA ARG A 105 -0.88 1.75 -15.05
C ARG A 105 -1.52 1.86 -16.44
N ARG A 106 -1.93 3.06 -16.88
CA ARG A 106 -2.67 3.30 -18.14
C ARG A 106 -3.89 2.38 -18.29
N ILE A 107 -4.65 2.19 -17.22
CA ILE A 107 -5.93 1.48 -17.31
C ILE A 107 -6.88 2.36 -18.14
N ALA A 108 -7.45 1.80 -19.20
CA ALA A 108 -8.34 2.54 -20.09
C ALA A 108 -9.49 3.21 -19.31
N GLY A 109 -9.73 4.49 -19.58
CA GLY A 109 -10.74 5.31 -18.89
C GLY A 109 -10.25 6.03 -17.63
N TYR A 110 -8.97 5.91 -17.28
CA TYR A 110 -8.34 6.67 -16.19
C TYR A 110 -7.24 7.59 -16.73
N ASP A 111 -7.39 8.89 -16.47
CA ASP A 111 -6.44 9.91 -16.89
C ASP A 111 -6.07 10.84 -15.73
N TRP A 112 -4.90 11.48 -15.84
CA TRP A 112 -4.38 12.38 -14.81
C TRP A 112 -5.28 13.58 -14.52
N TRP A 113 -6.12 14.02 -15.46
CA TRP A 113 -7.06 15.14 -15.27
C TRP A 113 -8.21 14.81 -14.31
N MET A 114 -8.45 13.53 -14.02
CA MET A 114 -9.47 13.11 -13.05
C MET A 114 -9.05 13.37 -11.60
N ILE A 115 -7.77 13.65 -11.36
CA ILE A 115 -7.24 13.97 -10.04
C ILE A 115 -7.24 15.49 -9.89
N PRO A 116 -7.89 16.04 -8.84
CA PRO A 116 -7.92 17.49 -8.64
C PRO A 116 -6.50 18.03 -8.49
N HIS A 117 -6.19 19.08 -9.25
CA HIS A 117 -4.89 19.72 -9.22
C HIS A 117 -4.89 20.85 -8.18
N LEU A 118 -3.94 20.79 -7.25
CA LEU A 118 -3.57 21.95 -6.45
C LEU A 118 -2.68 22.83 -7.32
N THR A 119 -3.28 23.79 -8.02
CA THR A 119 -2.58 24.90 -8.70
C THR A 119 -2.22 26.00 -7.73
#